data_AF-A0A8H7K4H6-F1
#
_entry.id   AF-A0A8H7K4H6-F1
#
_cell.length_a   1.000
_cell.length_b   1.000
_cell.length_c   1.000
_cell.angle_alpha   90.00
_cell.angle_beta   90.00
_cell.angle_gamma   90.00
#
_symmetry.space_group_name_H-M   'P 1'
#
loop_
_entity.id
_entity.type
_entity.pdbx_description
1 polymer ?
#
loop_
_entity_poly.entity_id
_entity_poly.type
_entity_poly.pdbx_seq_one_letter_code
_entity_poly.pdbx_strand_id
1 'polypeptide(L)'
;MPIPEEIIQYCSSLVVLVHEGKRAEIQLAHFSVKEYLLSDRLEPDLAEGLDEISAKASIVDVCLSYLLTIHPLCSPQKTRQQYYLAEFSAQYWMKNAKDVESAYKGITPSVKRYFLCQNAFQFGYHLNNPYGREADGIQALYHASLWGLLYSSIFLLQKALISMPKVESMAMLFRLL
;
A
#
# COMPACT_ATOMS: atom_id res chain seq x y z
N MET A 1 15.01 -6.81 4.68
CA MET A 1 15.11 -5.38 4.30
C MET A 1 16.46 -5.19 3.65
N PRO A 2 16.71 -4.15 2.82
CA PRO A 2 18.09 -3.74 2.52
C PRO A 2 18.88 -3.59 3.83
N ILE A 3 20.15 -3.97 3.81
CA ILE A 3 21.03 -3.95 4.98
C ILE A 3 21.22 -2.47 5.37
N PRO A 4 20.82 -2.04 6.57
CA PRO A 4 20.87 -0.62 6.95
C PRO A 4 22.23 0.05 6.75
N GLU A 5 23.29 -0.72 6.95
CA GLU A 5 24.68 -0.32 6.78
C GLU A 5 25.02 0.04 5.31
N GLU A 6 24.37 -0.60 4.34
CA GLU A 6 24.56 -0.28 2.91
C GLU A 6 23.92 1.06 2.55
N ILE A 7 22.74 1.37 3.11
CA ILE A 7 22.01 2.62 2.80
C ILE A 7 22.81 3.85 3.27
N ILE A 8 23.52 3.73 4.39
CA ILE A 8 24.36 4.81 4.91
C ILE A 8 25.50 5.15 3.97
N GLN A 9 25.99 4.20 3.17
CA GLN A 9 27.04 4.48 2.20
C GLN A 9 26.59 5.47 1.11
N TYR A 10 25.29 5.46 0.77
CA TYR A 10 24.73 6.35 -0.24
C TYR A 10 24.31 7.71 0.33
N CYS A 11 23.88 7.75 1.60
CA CYS A 11 23.23 8.92 2.20
C CYS A 11 23.88 9.36 3.53
N SER A 12 25.19 9.18 3.69
CA SER A 12 25.92 9.36 4.97
C SER A 12 25.77 10.73 5.62
N SER A 13 25.48 11.78 4.85
CA SER A 13 25.22 13.13 5.37
C SER A 13 23.75 13.38 5.76
N LEU A 14 22.82 12.55 5.30
CA LEU A 14 21.37 12.71 5.50
C LEU A 14 20.83 11.77 6.57
N VAL A 15 21.43 10.59 6.73
CA VAL A 15 20.96 9.55 7.65
C VAL A 15 22.07 9.01 8.54
N VAL A 16 21.68 8.51 9.71
CA VAL A 16 22.57 7.85 10.68
C VAL A 16 22.00 6.49 11.06
N LEU A 17 22.90 5.57 11.46
CA LEU A 17 22.50 4.31 12.06
C LEU A 17 22.31 4.49 13.56
N VAL A 18 21.13 4.16 14.06
CA VAL A 18 20.86 4.10 15.49
C VAL A 18 20.67 2.63 15.88
N HIS A 19 21.39 2.19 16.90
CA HIS A 19 21.31 0.82 17.40
C HIS A 19 20.37 0.77 18.61
N GLU A 20 19.19 0.20 18.43
CA GLU A 20 18.25 -0.10 19.51
C GLU A 20 18.29 -1.60 19.84
N GLY A 21 19.14 -1.93 20.83
CA GLY A 21 19.36 -3.31 21.26
C GLY A 21 19.97 -4.17 20.16
N LYS A 22 19.19 -5.12 19.60
CA LYS A 22 19.63 -6.01 18.50
C LYS A 22 19.23 -5.51 17.12
N ARG A 23 18.57 -4.36 17.02
CA ARG A 23 18.10 -3.79 15.75
C ARG A 23 18.88 -2.52 15.44
N ALA A 24 19.25 -2.39 14.17
CA ALA A 24 19.83 -1.18 13.63
C ALA A 24 18.74 -0.50 12.80
N GLU A 25 18.45 0.76 13.09
CA GLU A 25 17.45 1.56 12.41
C GLU A 25 18.11 2.78 11.76
N ILE A 26 17.59 3.14 10.59
CA ILE A 26 18.02 4.34 9.88
C ILE A 26 17.16 5.50 10.36
N GLN A 27 17.81 6.56 10.83
CA GLN A 27 17.16 7.80 11.20
C GLN A 27 17.78 8.96 10.42
N LEU A 28 17.05 10.06 10.29
CA LEU A 28 17.63 11.29 9.75
C LEU A 28 18.75 11.77 10.68
N ALA A 29 19.86 12.20 10.10
CA ALA A 29 21.06 12.60 10.85
C ALA A 29 20.80 13.76 11.80
N HIS A 30 19.88 14.67 11.43
CA HIS A 30 19.47 15.79 12.24
C HIS A 30 18.05 16.22 11.88
N PHE A 31 17.35 16.87 12.82
CA PHE A 31 16.00 17.40 12.57
C PHE A 31 15.97 18.37 11.39
N SER A 32 17.02 19.19 11.22
CA SER A 32 17.13 20.12 10.09
C SER A 32 17.19 19.44 8.72
N VAL A 33 17.59 18.16 8.64
CA VAL A 33 17.53 17.40 7.39
C VAL A 33 16.08 17.20 6.98
N LYS A 34 15.21 16.88 7.93
CA LYS A 34 13.76 16.78 7.69
C LYS A 34 13.21 18.11 7.20
N GLU A 35 13.55 19.21 7.88
CA GLU A 35 13.08 20.54 7.50
C GLU A 35 13.56 20.93 6.10
N TYR A 36 14.81 20.62 5.75
CA TYR A 36 15.35 20.87 4.42
C TYR A 36 14.60 20.07 3.35
N LEU A 37 14.40 18.76 3.57
CA LEU A 37 13.69 17.88 2.63
C LEU A 37 12.21 18.22 2.45
N LEU A 38 11.61 18.95 3.40
CA LEU A 38 10.22 19.42 3.33
C LEU A 38 10.11 20.90 2.93
N SER A 39 11.24 21.57 2.67
CA SER A 39 11.25 22.98 2.30
C SER A 39 11.23 23.18 0.78
N ASP A 40 10.81 24.36 0.34
CA ASP A 40 10.85 24.77 -1.07
C ASP A 40 12.27 25.03 -1.61
N ARG A 41 13.31 24.61 -0.88
CA ARG A 41 14.72 24.80 -1.24
C ARG A 41 15.28 23.67 -2.10
N LEU A 42 14.52 22.60 -2.28
CA LEU A 42 14.90 21.48 -3.12
C LEU A 42 14.78 21.86 -4.60
N GLU A 43 15.60 21.23 -5.44
CA GLU A 43 15.40 21.32 -6.88
C GLU A 43 13.99 20.82 -7.24
N PRO A 44 13.29 21.46 -8.19
CA PRO A 44 11.88 21.16 -8.47
C PRO A 44 11.58 19.68 -8.69
N ASP A 45 12.44 18.98 -9.44
CA ASP A 45 12.29 17.55 -9.73
C ASP A 45 12.37 16.68 -8.45
N LEU A 46 13.23 17.07 -7.50
CA LEU A 46 13.37 16.38 -6.22
C LEU A 46 12.25 16.77 -5.25
N ALA A 47 11.81 18.04 -5.29
CA ALA A 47 10.72 18.56 -4.50
C ALA A 47 9.39 17.86 -4.84
N GLU A 48 9.11 17.64 -6.13
CA GLU A 48 7.91 16.92 -6.57
C GLU A 48 7.88 15.48 -6.04
N GLY A 49 9.01 14.78 -6.06
CA GLY A 49 9.11 13.42 -5.52
C GLY A 49 8.98 13.34 -3.99
N LEU A 50 9.28 14.42 -3.28
CA LEU A 50 9.24 14.51 -1.82
C LEU A 50 7.97 15.21 -1.28
N ASP A 51 7.14 15.78 -2.16
CA ASP A 51 5.80 16.21 -1.82
C ASP A 51 5.01 15.06 -1.19
N GLU A 52 4.26 15.34 -0.13
CA GLU A 52 3.66 14.30 0.71
C GLU A 52 2.68 13.42 -0.07
N ILE A 53 1.84 14.01 -0.93
CA ILE A 53 0.84 13.25 -1.70
C ILE A 53 1.53 12.45 -2.80
N SER A 54 2.51 13.04 -3.48
CA SER A 54 3.29 12.41 -4.54
C SER A 54 4.14 11.24 -4.02
N ALA A 55 4.76 11.41 -2.85
CA ALA A 55 5.49 10.35 -2.15
C ALA A 55 4.55 9.22 -1.71
N LYS A 56 3.36 9.53 -1.16
CA LYS A 56 2.35 8.52 -0.80
C LYS A 56 1.86 7.77 -2.04
N ALA A 57 1.63 8.44 -3.16
CA ALA A 57 1.24 7.81 -4.41
C ALA A 57 2.32 6.84 -4.90
N SER A 58 3.59 7.26 -4.85
CA SER A 58 4.74 6.41 -5.19
C SER A 58 4.84 5.19 -4.27
N ILE A 59 4.63 5.33 -2.96
CA ILE A 59 4.59 4.21 -2.01
C ILE A 59 3.47 3.24 -2.38
N VAL A 60 2.27 3.73 -2.69
CA VAL A 60 1.13 2.89 -3.10
C VAL A 60 1.49 2.11 -4.36
N ASP A 61 2.00 2.78 -5.38
CA ASP A 61 2.34 2.17 -6.67
C ASP A 61 3.43 1.11 -6.52
N VAL A 62 4.50 1.39 -5.77
CA VAL A 62 5.57 0.43 -5.50
C VAL A 62 5.03 -0.77 -4.71
N CYS A 63 4.29 -0.53 -3.62
CA CYS A 63 3.76 -1.62 -2.79
C CYS A 63 2.83 -2.55 -3.58
N LEU A 64 1.92 -1.98 -4.35
CA LEU A 64 0.96 -2.77 -5.13
C LEU A 64 1.62 -3.46 -6.32
N SER A 65 2.55 -2.80 -7.01
CA SER A 65 3.32 -3.42 -8.09
C SER A 65 4.16 -4.59 -7.56
N TYR A 66 4.76 -4.43 -6.38
CA TYR A 66 5.53 -5.48 -5.72
C TYR A 66 4.64 -6.70 -5.40
N LEU A 67 3.49 -6.49 -4.76
CA LEU A 67 2.54 -7.57 -4.45
C LEU A 67 2.00 -8.25 -5.72
N LEU A 68 1.66 -7.47 -6.75
CA LEU A 68 1.22 -7.98 -8.05
C LEU A 68 2.29 -8.82 -8.74
N THR A 69 3.56 -8.51 -8.54
CA THR A 69 4.67 -9.26 -9.14
C THR A 69 4.93 -10.57 -8.41
N ILE A 70 4.87 -10.58 -7.09
CA ILE A 70 5.29 -11.74 -6.28
C ILE A 70 4.17 -12.75 -6.00
N HIS A 71 2.90 -12.34 -6.03
CA HIS A 71 1.77 -13.25 -5.73
C HIS A 71 1.74 -14.55 -6.57
N PRO A 72 2.17 -14.59 -7.85
CA PRO A 72 2.19 -15.83 -8.62
C PRO A 72 3.41 -16.71 -8.31
N LEU A 73 4.43 -16.17 -7.66
CA LEU A 73 5.75 -16.80 -7.56
C LEU A 73 5.87 -17.74 -6.36
N CYS A 74 5.19 -17.44 -5.25
CA CYS A 74 5.39 -18.14 -3.98
C CYS A 74 4.14 -18.13 -3.09
N SER A 75 4.06 -19.07 -2.16
CA SER A 75 3.05 -19.03 -1.09
C SER A 75 3.36 -17.88 -0.11
N PRO A 76 2.36 -17.35 0.63
CA PRO A 76 2.58 -16.29 1.62
C PRO A 76 3.66 -16.62 2.65
N GLN A 77 3.78 -17.88 3.07
CA GLN A 77 4.78 -18.33 4.04
C GLN A 77 6.22 -18.21 3.50
N LYS A 78 6.47 -18.70 2.28
CA LYS A 78 7.78 -18.56 1.62
C LYS A 78 8.08 -17.10 1.30
N THR A 79 7.03 -16.34 0.98
CA THR A 79 7.15 -14.92 0.66
C THR A 79 7.77 -14.12 1.81
N ARG A 80 7.32 -14.35 3.05
CA ARG A 80 7.87 -13.67 4.24
C ARG A 80 9.38 -13.87 4.42
N GLN A 81 9.89 -15.02 4.00
CA GLN A 81 11.31 -15.36 4.16
C GLN A 81 12.18 -14.81 3.02
N GLN A 82 11.63 -14.76 1.80
CA GLN A 82 12.39 -14.45 0.58
C GLN A 82 12.18 -13.02 0.07
N TYR A 83 11.06 -12.38 0.44
CA TYR A 83 10.62 -11.11 -0.12
C TYR A 83 10.34 -10.12 0.99
N TYR A 84 11.39 -9.45 1.46
CA TYR A 84 11.34 -8.61 2.66
C TYR A 84 10.38 -7.42 2.60
N LEU A 85 10.03 -6.94 1.42
CA LEU A 85 9.06 -5.84 1.25
C LEU A 85 7.61 -6.33 1.30
N ALA A 86 7.34 -7.63 1.25
CA ALA A 86 5.98 -8.13 1.03
C ALA A 86 5.03 -7.79 2.18
N GLU A 87 5.47 -8.00 3.43
CA GLU A 87 4.67 -7.68 4.61
C GLU A 87 4.45 -6.17 4.73
N PHE A 88 5.52 -5.39 4.55
CA PHE A 88 5.43 -3.93 4.54
C PHE A 88 4.43 -3.44 3.48
N SER A 89 4.56 -3.94 2.25
CA SER A 89 3.66 -3.59 1.17
C SER A 89 2.22 -3.94 1.49
N ALA A 90 1.95 -5.15 1.98
CA ALA A 90 0.59 -5.59 2.34
C ALA A 90 -0.03 -4.77 3.48
N GLN A 91 0.79 -4.31 4.44
CA GLN A 91 0.34 -3.60 5.62
C GLN A 91 0.10 -2.10 5.36
N TYR A 92 0.97 -1.44 4.60
CA TYR A 92 1.01 0.02 4.56
C TYR A 92 0.39 0.66 3.31
N TRP A 93 0.13 -0.09 2.24
CA TRP A 93 -0.38 0.52 1.00
C TRP A 93 -1.75 1.20 1.21
N MET A 94 -2.68 0.58 1.95
CA MET A 94 -4.04 1.12 2.14
C MET A 94 -4.03 2.46 2.89
N LYS A 95 -3.15 2.58 3.89
CA LYS A 95 -3.00 3.82 4.68
C LYS A 95 -2.62 5.00 3.79
N ASN A 96 -1.67 4.79 2.87
CA ASN A 96 -1.23 5.83 1.94
C ASN A 96 -2.26 6.08 0.83
N ALA A 97 -2.90 5.01 0.33
CA ALA A 97 -3.90 5.11 -0.73
C ALA A 97 -5.11 5.95 -0.31
N LYS A 98 -5.53 5.92 0.95
CA LYS A 98 -6.61 6.77 1.47
C LYS A 98 -6.36 8.26 1.20
N ASP A 99 -5.16 8.73 1.53
CA ASP A 99 -4.81 10.14 1.39
C ASP A 99 -4.70 10.52 -0.10
N VAL A 100 -4.13 9.62 -0.91
CA VAL A 100 -3.99 9.78 -2.37
C VAL A 100 -5.35 9.85 -3.05
N GLU A 101 -6.27 8.94 -2.72
CA GLU A 101 -7.63 8.95 -3.27
C GLU A 101 -8.38 10.23 -2.90
N SER A 102 -8.21 10.71 -1.67
CA SER A 102 -8.82 11.95 -1.20
C SER A 102 -8.27 13.17 -1.95
N ALA A 103 -6.95 13.25 -2.14
CA ALA A 103 -6.28 14.35 -2.82
C ALA A 103 -6.63 14.41 -4.31
N TYR A 104 -6.53 13.28 -5.02
CA TYR A 104 -6.81 13.20 -6.46
C TYR A 104 -8.28 12.99 -6.80
N LYS A 105 -9.14 12.78 -5.79
CA LYS A 105 -10.58 12.51 -5.96
C LYS A 105 -10.83 11.34 -6.92
N GLY A 106 -10.07 10.26 -6.77
CA GLY A 106 -10.13 9.12 -7.67
C GLY A 106 -9.21 7.97 -7.28
N ILE A 107 -9.35 6.84 -7.97
CA ILE A 107 -8.59 5.62 -7.70
C ILE A 107 -7.35 5.60 -8.58
N THR A 108 -6.20 5.27 -8.02
CA THR A 108 -4.99 5.09 -8.82
C THR A 108 -5.07 3.82 -9.68
N PRO A 109 -4.41 3.78 -10.85
CA PRO A 109 -4.40 2.59 -11.71
C PRO A 109 -3.91 1.32 -10.98
N SER A 110 -2.90 1.45 -10.11
CA SER A 110 -2.35 0.33 -9.35
C SER A 110 -3.35 -0.25 -8.34
N VAL A 111 -4.07 0.61 -7.62
CA VAL A 111 -5.14 0.19 -6.68
C VAL A 111 -6.25 -0.53 -7.43
N LYS A 112 -6.71 0.07 -8.53
CA LYS A 112 -7.72 -0.56 -9.39
C LYS A 112 -7.27 -1.93 -9.88
N ARG A 113 -6.05 -2.04 -10.42
CA ARG A 113 -5.49 -3.31 -10.92
C ARG A 113 -5.38 -4.36 -9.82
N TYR A 114 -4.93 -3.96 -8.63
CA TYR A 114 -4.79 -4.86 -7.48
C TYR A 114 -6.12 -5.46 -7.06
N PHE A 115 -7.16 -4.63 -6.88
CA PHE A 115 -8.50 -5.11 -6.54
C PHE A 115 -9.16 -5.94 -7.64
N LEU A 116 -8.83 -5.69 -8.91
CA LEU A 116 -9.31 -6.50 -10.03
C LEU A 116 -8.65 -7.89 -10.10
N CYS A 117 -7.48 -8.06 -9.50
CA CYS A 117 -6.76 -9.32 -9.45
C CYS A 117 -7.06 -10.05 -8.12
N GLN A 118 -8.05 -10.93 -8.12
CA GLN A 118 -8.49 -11.65 -6.93
C GLN A 118 -7.33 -12.40 -6.24
N ASN A 119 -6.48 -13.07 -7.01
CA ASN A 119 -5.33 -13.79 -6.47
C ASN A 119 -4.33 -12.87 -5.76
N ALA A 120 -4.04 -11.69 -6.34
CA ALA A 120 -3.13 -10.73 -5.73
C ALA A 120 -3.74 -10.13 -4.45
N PHE A 121 -5.04 -9.80 -4.47
CA PHE A 121 -5.75 -9.31 -3.30
C PHE A 121 -5.75 -10.34 -2.16
N GLN A 122 -6.11 -11.59 -2.46
CA GLN A 122 -6.12 -12.69 -1.49
C GLN A 122 -4.71 -12.95 -0.94
N PHE A 123 -3.70 -12.93 -1.80
CA PHE A 123 -2.31 -13.08 -1.39
C PHE A 123 -1.86 -12.00 -0.41
N GLY A 124 -2.08 -10.72 -0.72
CA GLY A 124 -1.73 -9.62 0.19
C GLY A 124 -2.57 -9.62 1.46
N TYR A 125 -3.84 -10.05 1.37
CA TYR A 125 -4.70 -10.24 2.54
C TYR A 125 -4.11 -11.29 3.50
N HIS A 126 -3.66 -12.45 3.00
CA HIS A 126 -3.02 -13.49 3.85
C HIS A 126 -1.63 -13.10 4.36
N LEU A 127 -0.93 -12.18 3.69
CA LEU A 127 0.31 -11.61 4.21
C LEU A 127 0.04 -10.74 5.45
N ASN A 128 -1.03 -9.95 5.46
CA ASN A 128 -1.41 -9.12 6.61
C ASN A 128 -2.23 -9.89 7.67
N ASN A 129 -2.99 -10.91 7.25
CA ASN A 129 -3.82 -11.74 8.12
C ASN A 129 -3.63 -13.24 7.81
N PRO A 130 -2.58 -13.89 8.33
CA PRO A 130 -2.25 -15.28 8.02
C PRO A 130 -3.33 -16.30 8.42
N TYR A 131 -4.22 -15.94 9.34
CA TYR A 131 -5.32 -16.79 9.81
C TYR A 131 -6.69 -16.35 9.26
N GLY A 132 -6.72 -15.38 8.35
CA GLY A 132 -7.94 -14.91 7.72
C GLY A 132 -8.57 -15.95 6.79
N ARG A 133 -9.90 -15.90 6.64
CA ARG A 133 -10.62 -16.71 5.62
C ARG A 133 -10.22 -16.29 4.21
N GLU A 134 -10.49 -17.14 3.22
CA GLU A 134 -10.28 -16.78 1.81
C GLU A 134 -11.01 -15.47 1.48
N ALA A 135 -10.29 -14.57 0.82
CA ALA A 135 -10.80 -13.25 0.51
C ALA A 135 -11.52 -13.30 -0.85
N ASP A 136 -12.81 -12.99 -0.85
CA ASP A 136 -13.64 -12.84 -2.06
C ASP A 136 -13.86 -11.36 -2.41
N GLY A 137 -14.73 -11.10 -3.40
CA GLY A 137 -15.10 -9.73 -3.78
C GLY A 137 -15.80 -8.94 -2.67
N ILE A 138 -16.53 -9.61 -1.77
CA ILE A 138 -17.18 -8.98 -0.61
C ILE A 138 -16.10 -8.55 0.39
N GLN A 139 -15.08 -9.39 0.60
CA GLN A 139 -13.93 -9.06 1.44
C GLN A 139 -13.16 -7.87 0.86
N ALA A 140 -12.96 -7.78 -0.45
CA ALA A 140 -12.33 -6.61 -1.08
C ALA A 140 -13.07 -5.30 -0.80
N LEU A 141 -14.39 -5.29 -0.98
CA LEU A 141 -15.23 -4.13 -0.69
C LEU A 141 -15.25 -3.77 0.80
N TYR A 142 -15.37 -4.78 1.66
CA TYR A 142 -15.32 -4.60 3.12
C TYR A 142 -14.00 -3.96 3.54
N HIS A 143 -12.87 -4.45 3.03
CA HIS A 143 -11.55 -3.89 3.32
C HIS A 143 -11.38 -2.48 2.80
N ALA A 144 -11.79 -2.20 1.56
CA ALA A 144 -11.74 -0.84 1.02
C ALA A 144 -12.52 0.14 1.92
N SER A 145 -13.71 -0.27 2.36
CA SER A 145 -14.56 0.53 3.24
C SER A 145 -13.97 0.70 4.64
N LEU A 146 -13.42 -0.38 5.23
CA LEU A 146 -12.79 -0.37 6.55
C LEU A 146 -11.62 0.63 6.63
N TRP A 147 -10.85 0.72 5.55
CA TRP A 147 -9.69 1.63 5.46
C TRP A 147 -10.04 3.03 4.95
N GLY A 148 -11.31 3.29 4.64
CA GLY A 148 -11.78 4.59 4.17
C GLY A 148 -11.38 4.93 2.74
N LEU A 149 -11.15 3.92 1.89
CA LEU A 149 -10.86 4.07 0.47
C LEU A 149 -12.16 4.34 -0.31
N LEU A 150 -12.71 5.55 -0.17
CA LEU A 150 -14.04 5.93 -0.67
C LEU A 150 -14.21 5.61 -2.16
N TYR A 151 -13.26 6.02 -3.00
CA TYR A 151 -13.39 5.84 -4.44
C TYR A 151 -13.25 4.37 -4.81
N SER A 152 -12.32 3.65 -4.18
CA SER A 152 -12.22 2.18 -4.35
C SER A 152 -13.50 1.45 -3.94
N SER A 153 -14.12 1.83 -2.83
CA SER A 153 -15.40 1.23 -2.39
C SER A 153 -16.51 1.49 -3.40
N ILE A 154 -16.64 2.72 -3.91
CA ILE A 154 -17.63 3.06 -4.96
C ILE A 154 -17.39 2.20 -6.22
N PHE A 155 -16.14 2.09 -6.66
CA PHE A 155 -15.79 1.30 -7.83
C PHE A 155 -16.10 -0.19 -7.65
N LEU A 156 -15.78 -0.77 -6.49
CA LEU A 156 -16.08 -2.16 -6.17
C LEU A 156 -17.59 -2.42 -6.08
N LEU A 157 -18.35 -1.50 -5.48
CA LEU A 157 -19.82 -1.56 -5.45
C LEU A 157 -20.42 -1.55 -6.85
N GLN A 158 -20.00 -0.61 -7.70
CA GLN A 158 -20.48 -0.53 -9.08
C GLN A 158 -20.16 -1.81 -9.85
N LYS A 159 -18.95 -2.34 -9.71
CA LYS A 159 -18.56 -3.59 -10.35
C LYS A 159 -19.41 -4.77 -9.87
N ALA A 160 -19.67 -4.88 -8.57
CA ALA A 160 -20.51 -5.94 -8.00
C ALA A 160 -21.94 -5.85 -8.54
N LEU A 161 -22.53 -4.66 -8.58
CA LEU A 161 -23.88 -4.43 -9.11
C LEU A 161 -24.02 -4.80 -10.59
N ILE A 162 -23.02 -4.51 -11.41
CA ILE A 162 -23.01 -4.85 -12.85
C ILE A 162 -22.87 -6.36 -13.07
N SER A 163 -22.20 -7.07 -12.17
CA SER A 163 -21.90 -8.50 -12.31
C SER A 163 -23.04 -9.40 -11.82
N MET A 164 -24.07 -8.84 -11.17
CA MET A 164 -25.20 -9.60 -10.63
C MET A 164 -26.36 -9.74 -11.64
N PRO A 165 -27.02 -10.91 -11.71
CA PRO A 165 -28.32 -11.02 -12.37
C PRO A 165 -29.35 -10.17 -11.60
N LYS A 166 -30.24 -9.46 -12.33
CA LYS A 166 -31.16 -8.40 -11.84
C LYS A 166 -31.96 -8.72 -10.55
N VAL A 167 -32.11 -9.98 -10.18
CA VAL A 167 -32.92 -10.43 -9.03
C VAL A 167 -32.16 -10.34 -7.70
N GLU A 168 -30.82 -10.39 -7.72
CA GLU A 168 -30.00 -10.42 -6.50
C GLU A 168 -29.48 -9.05 -6.04
N SER A 169 -29.49 -8.05 -6.93
CA SER A 169 -29.02 -6.69 -6.63
C SER A 169 -29.80 -6.01 -5.50
N MET A 170 -31.09 -6.33 -5.33
CA MET A 170 -31.89 -5.80 -4.21
C MET A 170 -31.56 -6.46 -2.87
N ALA A 171 -31.21 -7.76 -2.85
CA ALA A 171 -30.92 -8.48 -1.61
C ALA A 171 -29.58 -8.05 -0.98
N MET A 172 -28.60 -7.63 -1.80
CA MET A 172 -27.31 -7.14 -1.30
C MET A 172 -27.42 -5.76 -0.62
N LEU A 173 -28.26 -4.87 -1.16
CA LEU A 173 -28.53 -3.55 -0.55
C LEU A 173 -29.14 -3.68 0.85
N PHE A 174 -29.98 -4.71 1.08
CA PHE A 174 -30.58 -4.99 2.40
C PHE A 174 -29.63 -5.66 3.40
N ARG A 175 -28.50 -6.23 2.96
CA ARG A 175 -27.50 -6.85 3.86
C ARG A 175 -26.39 -5.90 4.30
N LEU A 176 -26.31 -4.72 3.69
CA LEU A 176 -25.29 -3.69 3.96
C LEU A 176 -25.84 -2.52 4.81
N LEU A 177 -27.14 -2.52 5.12
CA LEU A 177 -27.81 -1.65 6.09
C LEU A 177 -28.04 -2.41 7.41
#